data_AF-X1L561-F1
#
_entry.id   AF-X1L561-F1
#
_cell.length_a   1.000
_cell.length_b   1.000
_cell.length_c   1.000
_cell.angle_alpha   90.00
_cell.angle_beta   90.00
_cell.angle_gamma   90.00
#
_symmetry.space_group_name_H-M   'P 1'
#
loop_
_entity.id
_entity.type
_entity.pdbx_description
1 polymer ?
#
loop_
_entity_poly.entity_id
_entity_poly.type
_entity_poly.pdbx_seq_one_letter_code
_entity_poly.pdbx_strand_id
1 'polypeptide(L)'
;PIRPRAAFIEELSLVHDEQYISHIRGVAQKGGGWLDVDTVMSSNSYEAALYAAGGVIRATEAVINGEVDSALALVRPPGHHATYEQAMGFCLFNNVAIATKCALADYKLERILIVDFDVHHCWNL
;
A
#
# COMPACT_ATOMS: atom_id res chain seq x y z
N PRO A 1 4.50 17.86 10.40
CA PRO A 1 4.62 16.69 9.50
C PRO A 1 3.49 15.70 9.80
N ILE A 2 2.86 15.12 8.77
CA ILE A 2 1.79 14.13 8.95
C ILE A 2 2.42 12.85 9.51
N ARG A 3 1.94 12.37 10.66
CA ARG A 3 2.49 11.18 11.31
C ARG A 3 1.91 9.92 10.66
N PRO A 4 2.74 8.97 10.18
CA PRO A 4 2.23 7.74 9.59
C PRO A 4 1.71 6.80 10.69
N ARG A 5 0.86 5.86 10.29
CA ARG A 5 0.43 4.71 11.08
C ARG A 5 0.60 3.43 10.26
N ALA A 6 0.63 2.28 10.92
CA ALA A 6 0.45 1.02 10.22
C ALA A 6 -0.97 0.95 9.66
N ALA A 7 -1.13 0.45 8.44
CA ALA A 7 -2.42 0.06 7.90
C ALA A 7 -2.99 -1.12 8.70
N PHE A 8 -4.30 -1.11 8.92
CA PHE A 8 -5.05 -2.24 9.46
C PHE A 8 -5.22 -3.32 8.39
N ILE A 9 -5.44 -4.57 8.82
CA ILE A 9 -5.59 -5.68 7.88
C ILE A 9 -6.84 -5.48 7.03
N GLU A 10 -7.91 -4.97 7.64
CA GLU A 10 -9.17 -4.68 6.99
C GLU A 10 -9.01 -3.66 5.85
N GLU A 11 -8.09 -2.70 6.00
CA GLU A 11 -7.76 -1.72 4.95
C GLU A 11 -6.99 -2.38 3.79
N LEU A 12 -6.06 -3.29 4.09
CA LEU A 12 -5.37 -4.07 3.07
C LEU A 12 -6.34 -4.97 2.30
N SER A 13 -7.29 -5.60 3.01
CA SER A 13 -8.29 -6.53 2.46
C SER A 13 -9.29 -5.85 1.50
N LEU A 14 -9.34 -4.52 1.44
CA LEU A 14 -10.10 -3.80 0.43
C LEU A 14 -9.51 -3.96 -0.99
N VAL A 15 -8.23 -4.33 -1.09
CA VAL A 15 -7.47 -4.43 -2.34
C VAL A 15 -6.82 -5.78 -2.54
N HIS A 16 -6.50 -6.48 -1.47
CA HIS A 16 -5.73 -7.72 -1.53
C HIS A 16 -6.48 -8.89 -0.93
N ASP A 17 -6.19 -10.09 -1.41
CA ASP A 17 -6.69 -11.33 -0.81
C ASP A 17 -6.15 -11.53 0.62
N GLU A 18 -6.99 -12.04 1.52
CA GLU A 18 -6.59 -12.27 2.92
C GLU A 18 -5.53 -13.36 3.06
N GLN A 19 -5.54 -14.38 2.19
CA GLN A 19 -4.51 -15.42 2.16
C GLN A 19 -3.21 -14.85 1.64
N TYR A 20 -3.25 -13.94 0.65
CA TYR A 20 -2.07 -13.21 0.21
C TYR A 20 -1.45 -12.36 1.34
N ILE A 21 -2.25 -11.56 2.06
CA ILE A 21 -1.76 -10.77 3.20
C ILE A 21 -1.12 -11.70 4.26
N SER A 22 -1.80 -12.81 4.57
CA SER A 22 -1.32 -13.82 5.50
C SER A 22 -0.02 -14.49 5.03
N HIS A 23 0.10 -14.75 3.74
CA HIS A 23 1.31 -15.31 3.12
C HIS A 23 2.50 -14.36 3.29
N ILE A 24 2.36 -13.08 2.92
CA ILE A 24 3.43 -12.08 3.07
C ILE A 24 3.87 -11.94 4.54
N ARG A 25 2.91 -11.90 5.46
CA ARG A 25 3.19 -11.91 6.91
C ARG A 25 3.97 -13.16 7.33
N GLY A 26 3.56 -14.32 6.85
CA GLY A 26 4.22 -15.60 7.15
C GLY A 26 5.65 -15.69 6.62
N VAL A 27 5.92 -15.14 5.44
CA VAL A 27 7.29 -15.07 4.88
C VAL A 27 8.17 -14.16 5.74
N ALA A 28 7.68 -12.99 6.17
CA ALA A 28 8.41 -12.11 7.07
C ALA A 28 8.76 -12.79 8.40
N GLN A 29 7.79 -13.50 9.00
CA GLN A 29 7.99 -14.23 10.26
C GLN A 29 9.04 -15.34 10.16
N LYS A 30 9.25 -15.90 8.96
CA LYS A 30 10.28 -16.90 8.68
C LYS A 30 11.65 -16.29 8.36
N GLY A 31 11.80 -14.97 8.43
CA GLY A 31 13.06 -14.26 8.18
C GLY A 31 13.10 -13.48 6.86
N GLY A 32 12.04 -13.54 6.05
CA GLY A 32 12.00 -12.98 4.71
C GLY A 32 12.38 -14.01 3.63
N GLY A 33 12.67 -13.51 2.43
CA GLY A 33 12.97 -14.34 1.26
C GLY A 33 12.56 -13.68 -0.05
N TRP A 34 12.69 -14.45 -1.12
CA TRP A 34 12.24 -14.07 -2.45
C TRP A 34 10.75 -14.40 -2.60
N LEU A 35 9.96 -13.41 -3.00
CA LEU A 35 8.54 -13.55 -3.34
C LEU A 35 8.36 -13.73 -4.86
N ASP A 36 9.25 -13.12 -5.65
CA ASP A 36 9.39 -13.30 -7.09
C ASP A 36 10.85 -13.06 -7.49
N VAL A 37 11.19 -13.15 -8.77
CA VAL A 37 12.55 -13.03 -9.34
C VAL A 37 13.27 -11.72 -8.99
N ASP A 38 12.53 -10.64 -8.74
CA ASP A 38 13.06 -9.33 -8.41
C ASP A 38 12.59 -8.82 -7.03
N THR A 39 11.64 -9.49 -6.39
CA THR A 39 10.98 -8.99 -5.19
C THR A 39 11.43 -9.79 -3.99
N VAL A 40 12.35 -9.19 -3.22
CA VAL A 40 12.91 -9.75 -1.99
C VAL A 40 12.45 -8.96 -0.77
N MET A 41 12.18 -9.67 0.31
CA MET A 41 11.77 -9.08 1.58
C MET A 41 12.60 -9.61 2.75
N SER A 42 12.74 -8.82 3.81
CA SER A 42 13.32 -9.24 5.09
C SER A 42 12.22 -9.45 6.14
N SER A 43 12.61 -9.86 7.35
CA SER A 43 11.70 -9.98 8.49
C SER A 43 10.99 -8.67 8.86
N ASN A 44 11.58 -7.51 8.58
CA ASN A 44 10.98 -6.19 8.87
C ASN A 44 10.17 -5.62 7.70
N SER A 45 10.24 -6.23 6.51
CA SER A 45 9.57 -5.69 5.32
C SER A 45 8.05 -5.66 5.42
N TYR A 46 7.43 -6.63 6.11
CA TYR A 46 5.99 -6.63 6.31
C TYR A 46 5.54 -5.40 7.12
N GLU A 47 6.18 -5.13 8.26
CA GLU A 47 5.88 -3.94 9.06
C GLU A 47 6.13 -2.65 8.27
N ALA A 48 7.25 -2.57 7.54
CA ALA A 48 7.53 -1.43 6.67
C ALA A 48 6.43 -1.22 5.61
N ALA A 49 5.92 -2.30 5.01
CA ALA A 49 4.83 -2.24 4.04
C ALA A 49 3.50 -1.77 4.67
N LEU A 50 3.20 -2.19 5.91
CA LEU A 50 2.04 -1.66 6.65
C LEU A 50 2.13 -0.15 6.85
N TYR A 51 3.31 0.35 7.24
CA TYR A 51 3.53 1.79 7.41
C TYR A 51 3.59 2.55 6.09
N ALA A 52 4.02 1.91 5.00
CA ALA A 52 3.96 2.51 3.68
C ALA A 52 2.51 2.74 3.25
N ALA A 53 1.66 1.70 3.30
CA ALA A 53 0.24 1.83 3.00
C ALA A 53 -0.47 2.81 3.94
N GLY A 54 -0.28 2.65 5.26
CA GLY A 54 -0.92 3.52 6.25
C GLY A 54 -0.42 4.96 6.24
N GLY A 55 0.81 5.21 5.78
CA GLY A 55 1.32 6.55 5.51
C GLY A 55 0.59 7.23 4.34
N VAL A 56 0.33 6.50 3.25
CA VAL A 56 -0.43 7.02 2.10
C VAL A 56 -1.90 7.24 2.47
N ILE A 57 -2.50 6.32 3.24
CA ILE A 57 -3.85 6.52 3.80
C ILE A 57 -3.88 7.81 4.63
N ARG A 58 -2.95 7.99 5.58
CA ARG A 58 -3.01 9.15 6.48
C ARG A 58 -2.74 10.48 5.78
N ALA A 59 -1.90 10.47 4.74
CA ALA A 59 -1.69 11.61 3.86
C ALA A 59 -2.98 11.98 3.09
N THR A 60 -3.70 10.97 2.59
CA THR A 60 -4.97 11.14 1.88
C THR A 60 -6.04 11.70 2.81
N GLU A 61 -6.21 11.12 4.01
CA GLU A 61 -7.13 11.61 5.06
C GLU A 61 -6.83 13.07 5.42
N ALA A 62 -5.55 13.45 5.59
CA ALA A 62 -5.16 14.82 5.95
C ALA A 62 -5.59 15.85 4.89
N VAL A 63 -5.49 15.50 3.60
CA VAL A 63 -5.94 16.37 2.51
C VAL A 63 -7.46 16.45 2.47
N ILE A 64 -8.15 15.30 2.55
CA ILE A 64 -9.63 15.26 2.51
C ILE A 64 -10.25 16.04 3.69
N ASN A 65 -9.66 15.91 4.88
CA ASN A 65 -10.13 16.60 6.09
C ASN A 65 -9.75 18.10 6.13
N GLY A 66 -9.03 18.61 5.14
CA GLY A 66 -8.58 20.01 5.10
C GLY A 66 -7.51 20.35 6.13
N GLU A 67 -6.77 19.35 6.65
CA GLU A 67 -5.61 19.60 7.52
C GLU A 67 -4.44 20.23 6.73
N VAL A 68 -4.34 19.89 5.44
CA VAL A 68 -3.34 20.41 4.48
C VAL A 68 -3.97 20.51 3.08
N ASP A 69 -3.46 21.41 2.24
CA ASP A 69 -3.93 21.55 0.85
C ASP A 69 -3.42 20.43 -0.08
N SER A 70 -2.25 19.87 0.22
CA SER A 70 -1.63 18.77 -0.52
C SER A 70 -0.64 18.01 0.37
N ALA A 71 -0.32 16.77 -0.01
CA ALA A 71 0.60 15.92 0.74
C ALA A 71 1.52 15.10 -0.18
N LEU A 72 2.71 14.79 0.31
CA LEU A 72 3.66 13.87 -0.32
C LEU A 72 3.98 12.75 0.67
N ALA A 73 3.72 11.50 0.28
CA ALA A 73 4.06 10.32 1.05
C ALA A 73 5.39 9.71 0.56
N LEU A 74 6.49 9.98 1.26
CA LEU A 74 7.80 9.39 0.99
C LEU A 74 7.93 8.06 1.71
N VAL A 75 7.39 7.00 1.11
CA VAL A 75 7.29 5.67 1.73
C VAL A 75 8.07 4.61 0.96
N ARG A 76 8.46 3.54 1.67
CA ARG A 76 9.07 2.34 1.10
C ARG A 76 8.64 1.13 1.93
N PRO A 77 8.28 -0.02 1.34
CA PRO A 77 8.31 -0.37 -0.10
C PRO A 77 7.30 0.38 -0.98
N PRO A 78 7.53 0.45 -2.32
CA PRO A 78 6.55 0.95 -3.28
C PRO A 78 5.33 0.01 -3.38
N GLY A 79 4.35 0.37 -4.21
CA GLY A 79 3.09 -0.40 -4.27
C GLY A 79 2.46 -0.69 -5.63
N HIS A 80 2.70 0.12 -6.66
CA HIS A 80 1.90 0.06 -7.89
C HIS A 80 2.00 -1.25 -8.71
N HIS A 81 2.97 -2.12 -8.43
CA HIS A 81 3.07 -3.42 -9.08
C HIS A 81 2.35 -4.56 -8.33
N ALA A 82 1.98 -4.38 -7.05
CA ALA A 82 1.30 -5.43 -6.30
C ALA A 82 -0.13 -5.66 -6.83
N THR A 83 -0.44 -6.90 -7.19
CA THR A 83 -1.76 -7.32 -7.67
C THR A 83 -2.66 -7.69 -6.49
N TYR A 84 -3.90 -8.14 -6.76
CA TYR A 84 -4.80 -8.69 -5.73
C TYR A 84 -4.14 -9.80 -4.88
N GLU A 85 -3.31 -10.66 -5.50
CA GLU A 85 -2.78 -11.88 -4.87
C GLU A 85 -1.26 -12.09 -5.07
N GLN A 86 -0.54 -11.13 -5.64
CA GLN A 86 0.88 -11.29 -5.98
C GLN A 86 1.72 -10.04 -5.67
N ALA A 87 2.87 -10.28 -5.04
CA ALA A 87 3.96 -9.31 -4.89
C ALA A 87 4.91 -9.42 -6.10
N MET A 88 5.30 -8.28 -6.67
CA MET A 88 6.23 -8.22 -7.81
C MET A 88 6.79 -6.78 -7.95
N GLY A 89 7.88 -6.59 -8.69
CA GLY A 89 8.44 -5.26 -8.93
C GLY A 89 8.74 -4.48 -7.64
N PHE A 90 9.28 -5.17 -6.62
CA PHE A 90 9.57 -4.64 -5.28
C PHE A 90 8.35 -4.23 -4.44
N CYS A 91 7.12 -4.43 -4.95
CA CYS A 91 5.88 -4.01 -4.34
C CYS A 91 5.25 -5.16 -3.54
N LEU A 92 4.95 -4.91 -2.26
CA LEU A 92 4.29 -5.88 -1.38
C LEU A 92 2.79 -5.60 -1.27
N PHE A 93 2.39 -4.34 -1.12
CA PHE A 93 0.99 -3.94 -1.10
C PHE A 93 0.80 -2.70 -1.97
N ASN A 94 -0.35 -2.58 -2.62
CA ASN A 94 -0.64 -1.45 -3.50
C ASN A 94 -1.12 -0.25 -2.67
N ASN A 95 -0.14 0.52 -2.16
CA ASN A 95 -0.37 1.66 -1.27
C ASN A 95 -1.43 2.65 -1.79
N VAL A 96 -1.39 2.96 -3.10
CA VAL A 96 -2.29 3.94 -3.74
C VAL A 96 -3.70 3.37 -3.87
N ALA A 97 -3.83 2.12 -4.31
CA ALA A 97 -5.12 1.46 -4.40
C ALA A 97 -5.78 1.33 -3.01
N ILE A 98 -5.01 0.96 -1.97
CA ILE A 98 -5.51 0.84 -0.60
C ILE A 98 -6.05 2.19 -0.11
N ALA A 99 -5.26 3.26 -0.22
CA ALA A 99 -5.69 4.59 0.21
C ALA A 99 -6.93 5.07 -0.56
N THR A 100 -7.00 4.76 -1.86
CA THR A 100 -8.17 5.06 -2.72
C THR A 100 -9.41 4.32 -2.21
N LYS A 101 -9.32 3.02 -1.91
CA LYS A 101 -10.46 2.23 -1.41
C LYS A 101 -10.91 2.70 -0.03
N CYS A 102 -9.98 2.99 0.89
CA CYS A 102 -10.33 3.58 2.19
C CYS A 102 -11.06 4.92 2.00
N ALA A 103 -10.54 5.80 1.15
CA ALA A 103 -11.15 7.11 0.91
C ALA A 103 -12.57 6.99 0.32
N LEU A 104 -12.79 6.08 -0.63
CA LEU A 104 -14.12 5.82 -1.19
C LEU A 104 -15.10 5.29 -0.14
N ALA A 105 -14.64 4.37 0.73
CA ALA A 105 -15.46 3.77 1.77
C ALA A 105 -15.87 4.79 2.85
N ASP A 106 -14.93 5.63 3.30
CA ASP A 106 -15.12 6.48 4.47
C ASP A 106 -15.70 7.87 4.14
N TYR A 107 -15.41 8.40 2.95
CA TYR A 107 -15.68 9.81 2.62
C TYR A 107 -16.74 10.02 1.54
N LYS A 108 -17.42 8.96 1.07
CA LYS A 108 -18.47 9.03 0.03
C LYS A 108 -18.04 9.78 -1.23
N LEU A 109 -16.76 9.70 -1.58
CA LEU A 109 -16.24 10.28 -2.81
C LEU A 109 -16.83 9.55 -4.02
N GLU A 110 -17.24 10.28 -5.04
CA GLU A 110 -17.81 9.67 -6.26
C GLU A 110 -16.73 9.23 -7.26
N ARG A 111 -15.62 9.95 -7.32
CA ARG A 111 -14.57 9.79 -8.33
C ARG A 111 -13.21 10.12 -7.74
N ILE A 112 -12.22 9.31 -8.07
CA ILE A 112 -10.80 9.53 -7.77
C ILE A 112 -10.02 9.32 -9.07
N LEU A 113 -9.08 10.21 -9.35
CA LEU A 113 -8.13 10.08 -10.46
C LEU A 113 -6.78 9.62 -9.90
N ILE A 114 -6.26 8.52 -10.44
CA ILE A 114 -4.89 8.06 -10.17
C ILE A 114 -4.07 8.35 -11.41
N VAL A 115 -2.98 9.11 -11.24
CA VAL A 115 -2.02 9.40 -12.29
C VAL A 115 -0.72 8.71 -11.93
N ASP A 116 -0.35 7.69 -12.69
CA ASP A 116 0.94 7.01 -12.55
C ASP A 116 1.87 7.48 -13.66
N PHE A 117 2.99 8.08 -13.25
CA PHE A 117 4.05 8.55 -14.14
C PHE A 117 5.37 7.82 -13.89
N ASP A 118 5.35 6.73 -13.10
CA ASP A 118 6.48 5.82 -13.04
C ASP A 118 6.77 5.25 -14.44
N VAL A 119 8.04 4.99 -14.71
CA VAL A 119 8.49 4.49 -16.03
C VAL A 119 8.03 3.05 -16.27
N HIS A 120 7.79 2.27 -15.21
CA HIS A 120 7.29 0.91 -15.29
C HIS A 120 5.78 0.90 -15.29
N HIS A 121 5.20 0.12 -16.21
CA HIS A 121 3.75 0.06 -16.36
C HIS A 121 3.09 -0.56 -15.11
N CYS A 122 1.99 0.06 -14.68
CA CYS A 122 1.12 -0.48 -13.64
C CYS A 122 0.11 -1.45 -14.28
N TRP A 123 0.11 -2.71 -13.86
CA TRP A 123 -0.85 -3.72 -14.37
C TRP A 123 -2.18 -3.74 -13.58
N ASN A 124 -2.28 -2.99 -12.47
CA ASN A 124 -3.18 -3.34 -11.36
C ASN A 124 -3.96 -2.16 -10.73
N LEU A 125 -4.36 -1.16 -11.52
CA LEU A 125 -5.31 -0.12 -11.09
C LEU A 125 -6.74 -0.43 -11.57
#